data_AF-B4IH85-F1
#
_entry.id   AF-B4IH85-F1
#
_cell.length_a   1.000
_cell.length_b   1.000
_cell.length_c   1.000
_cell.angle_alpha   90.00
_cell.angle_beta   90.00
_cell.angle_gamma   90.00
#
_symmetry.space_group_name_H-M   'P 1'
#
loop_
_entity.id
_entity.type
_entity.pdbx_description
1 polymer ?
#
loop_
_entity_poly.entity_id
_entity_poly.type
_entity_poly.pdbx_seq_one_letter_code
_entity_poly.pdbx_strand_id
1 'polypeptide(L)'
;MSEEESFVILGSSPCSSLMPDSSLGSNACGDTQEAKETDASTSTQPPTVNCIPVSMTASKQQHKSLDSGSSQHQSLATSFIMGEVQSDVLKNSVYSQFPSLCSLQGSAEEVVKLQNLMTEYLALKSTLDKVNQTMLNYHKLTQKWRQEAADREHQYKEQVKECQAQIVTLREENQKLKNDLETKIEQIEVVQTIRLKEQDELRQSVSGKQALIDNMRVEIDKLQQLNHSFEFVPEDATKSKPDPNMALDYVQRDEHDRQVQNLKGQLSKLVAESLKMKGTYIEEIDCLKVNLVSAQELMNKMQLDISELQARDIQKQEVIEHLQTQNDIYRKDFEMERADREKNAGEKDQYLMDLRSLQRRNQELIEALAESHKASKASSTASSLSSSRSNLREEQRPILDPTGTSSRTSDTTLRCPICSKSFNALSVLQSHVNDCLDKN
;
A
#
# COMPACT_ATOMS: atom_id res chain seq x y z
N MET A 1 -2.10 -9.57 -44.79
CA MET A 1 -1.59 -10.85 -44.27
C MET A 1 -0.76 -10.48 -43.04
N SER A 2 -1.39 -10.09 -41.93
CA SER A 2 -2.00 -10.94 -40.89
C SER A 2 -1.05 -12.04 -40.48
N GLU A 3 -0.50 -11.96 -39.25
CA GLU A 3 -0.82 -12.85 -38.12
C GLU A 3 -0.57 -12.05 -36.81
N GLU A 4 -1.65 -11.59 -36.17
CA GLU A 4 -1.64 -11.03 -34.81
C GLU A 4 -2.02 -12.16 -33.85
N GLU A 5 -1.10 -12.57 -32.99
CA GLU A 5 -1.36 -13.55 -31.93
C GLU A 5 -2.03 -12.85 -30.73
N SER A 6 -3.35 -12.97 -30.67
CA SER A 6 -4.19 -12.54 -29.57
C SER A 6 -4.07 -13.53 -28.40
N PHE A 7 -3.40 -13.14 -27.32
CA PHE A 7 -3.42 -13.88 -26.06
C PHE A 7 -4.62 -13.43 -25.22
N VAL A 8 -5.60 -14.32 -25.06
CA VAL A 8 -6.72 -14.16 -24.13
C VAL A 8 -6.27 -14.67 -22.75
N ILE A 9 -6.05 -13.74 -21.81
CA ILE A 9 -5.87 -14.07 -20.39
C ILE A 9 -7.26 -14.04 -19.75
N LEU A 10 -7.81 -15.22 -19.46
CA LEU A 10 -9.07 -15.36 -18.73
C LEU A 10 -8.87 -14.90 -17.28
N GLY A 11 -9.61 -13.86 -16.90
CA GLY A 11 -9.55 -13.24 -15.59
C GLY A 11 -10.00 -14.15 -14.45
N SER A 12 -9.15 -14.27 -13.44
CA SER A 12 -9.55 -14.60 -12.07
C SER A 12 -9.65 -13.31 -11.28
N SER A 13 -10.86 -12.95 -10.84
CA SER A 13 -11.12 -11.82 -9.94
C SER A 13 -10.35 -11.97 -8.62
N PRO A 14 -9.53 -10.98 -8.21
CA PRO A 14 -9.12 -10.84 -6.84
C PRO A 14 -10.08 -9.92 -6.07
N CYS A 15 -10.26 -10.26 -4.79
CA CYS A 15 -11.09 -9.59 -3.81
C CYS A 15 -10.87 -8.06 -3.72
N SER A 16 -11.94 -7.33 -3.40
CA SER A 16 -11.93 -5.91 -3.05
C SER A 16 -10.94 -5.62 -1.93
N SER A 17 -9.82 -4.98 -2.28
CA SER A 17 -8.95 -4.27 -1.35
C SER A 17 -9.36 -2.80 -1.36
N LEU A 18 -10.11 -2.40 -0.34
CA LEU A 18 -10.34 -0.99 -0.03
C LEU A 18 -9.18 -0.52 0.84
N MET A 19 -8.26 0.24 0.25
CA MET A 19 -7.37 1.15 0.99
C MET A 19 -7.70 2.59 0.58
N PRO A 20 -7.75 3.53 1.54
CA PRO A 20 -8.12 4.91 1.28
C PRO A 20 -6.91 5.72 0.83
N ASP A 21 -7.01 6.32 -0.37
CA ASP A 21 -6.14 7.39 -0.81
C ASP A 21 -6.32 8.63 0.08
N SER A 22 -5.22 9.16 0.58
CA SER A 22 -5.16 10.52 1.07
C SER A 22 -3.96 11.21 0.43
N SER A 23 -4.21 12.45 -0.03
CA SER A 23 -3.23 13.46 -0.47
C SER A 23 -3.07 13.67 -1.98
N LEU A 24 -4.07 14.32 -2.58
CA LEU A 24 -3.81 15.31 -3.64
C LEU A 24 -3.66 16.69 -2.98
N GLY A 25 -2.44 17.23 -3.05
CA GLY A 25 -2.16 18.63 -2.79
C GLY A 25 -2.59 19.49 -3.96
N SER A 26 -3.40 20.49 -3.67
CA SER A 26 -3.62 21.66 -4.53
C SER A 26 -3.34 22.91 -3.70
N ASN A 27 -2.18 23.52 -3.94
CA ASN A 27 -1.89 24.89 -3.57
C ASN A 27 -2.28 25.81 -4.74
N ALA A 28 -3.35 26.57 -4.57
CA ALA A 28 -3.58 27.82 -5.28
C ALA A 28 -4.07 28.85 -4.25
N CYS A 29 -3.26 29.89 -4.03
CA CYS A 29 -3.52 31.00 -3.13
C CYS A 29 -4.61 31.94 -3.67
N GLY A 30 -5.33 32.60 -2.75
CA GLY A 30 -5.80 33.98 -2.93
C GLY A 30 -7.24 34.27 -2.53
N ASP A 31 -7.41 34.77 -1.31
CA ASP A 31 -8.43 35.71 -0.77
C ASP A 31 -9.92 35.52 -1.09
N THR A 32 -10.79 35.55 -0.06
CA THR A 32 -11.56 36.74 0.38
C THR A 32 -12.62 36.36 1.44
N GLN A 33 -12.63 37.11 2.55
CA GLN A 33 -13.73 37.49 3.48
C GLN A 33 -14.62 36.50 4.25
N GLU A 34 -14.62 36.76 5.57
CA GLU A 34 -15.72 36.79 6.54
C GLU A 34 -17.15 36.50 6.07
N ALA A 35 -17.82 35.59 6.80
CA ALA A 35 -19.18 35.85 7.30
C ALA A 35 -19.48 35.01 8.56
N LYS A 36 -20.00 35.72 9.56
CA LYS A 36 -20.59 35.30 10.84
C LYS A 36 -21.98 34.67 10.63
N GLU A 37 -22.51 34.12 11.74
CA GLU A 37 -23.91 33.74 12.03
C GLU A 37 -24.27 32.26 11.80
N THR A 38 -25.07 31.56 12.62
CA THR A 38 -25.65 31.72 13.98
C THR A 38 -26.20 30.34 14.38
N ASP A 39 -26.40 30.15 15.69
CA ASP A 39 -27.14 29.04 16.30
C ASP A 39 -28.55 28.82 15.74
N ALA A 40 -28.92 27.57 15.47
CA ALA A 40 -30.28 27.05 15.71
C ALA A 40 -30.32 25.51 15.70
N SER A 41 -30.74 24.97 16.85
CA SER A 41 -31.08 23.58 17.13
C SER A 41 -31.98 22.92 16.08
N THR A 42 -31.79 21.62 15.83
CA THR A 42 -32.90 20.65 15.73
C THR A 42 -32.43 19.23 16.07
N SER A 43 -32.89 18.78 17.24
CA SER A 43 -33.29 17.41 17.59
C SER A 43 -33.21 16.34 16.50
N THR A 44 -32.48 15.24 16.75
CA THR A 44 -32.99 13.87 16.61
C THR A 44 -32.08 12.91 17.40
N GLN A 45 -32.59 12.31 18.47
CA GLN A 45 -31.97 11.17 19.16
C GLN A 45 -31.93 9.93 18.26
N PRO A 46 -30.86 9.10 18.29
CA PRO A 46 -30.98 7.69 17.98
C PRO A 46 -31.28 6.88 19.27
N PRO A 47 -32.09 5.80 19.20
CA PRO A 47 -32.42 5.01 20.37
C PRO A 47 -31.26 4.10 20.76
N THR A 48 -30.90 4.19 22.04
CA THR A 48 -30.06 3.23 22.76
C THR A 48 -30.79 1.89 22.85
N VAL A 49 -30.28 0.85 22.20
CA VAL A 49 -30.72 -0.53 22.49
C VAL A 49 -29.68 -1.18 23.39
N ASN A 50 -30.06 -1.32 24.66
CA ASN A 50 -29.37 -2.09 25.67
C ASN A 50 -29.12 -3.53 25.19
N CYS A 51 -27.86 -3.93 25.07
CA CYS A 51 -27.49 -5.35 25.04
C CYS A 51 -27.34 -5.86 26.47
N ILE A 52 -28.28 -6.71 26.87
CA ILE A 52 -28.22 -7.54 28.07
C ILE A 52 -27.09 -8.58 27.89
N PRO A 53 -26.20 -8.80 28.88
CA PRO A 53 -25.20 -9.85 28.80
C PRO A 53 -25.88 -11.19 29.13
N VAL A 54 -26.12 -12.01 28.12
CA VAL A 54 -26.49 -13.41 28.36
C VAL A 54 -25.19 -14.21 28.53
N SER A 55 -24.75 -14.29 29.78
CA SER A 55 -23.93 -15.41 30.24
C SER A 55 -24.72 -16.70 30.03
N MET A 56 -24.29 -17.52 29.08
CA MET A 56 -24.72 -18.91 29.04
C MET A 56 -23.50 -19.81 29.10
N THR A 57 -23.46 -20.46 30.26
CA THR A 57 -22.61 -21.55 30.68
C THR A 57 -22.42 -22.59 29.58
N ALA A 58 -21.17 -23.01 29.43
CA ALA A 58 -20.77 -24.18 28.67
C ALA A 58 -21.53 -25.41 29.18
N SER A 59 -22.64 -25.74 28.52
CA SER A 59 -23.19 -27.09 28.60
C SER A 59 -22.35 -27.98 27.70
N LYS A 60 -21.48 -28.76 28.33
CA LYS A 60 -20.91 -29.99 27.76
C LYS A 60 -22.06 -30.90 27.34
N GLN A 61 -22.56 -30.74 26.11
CA GLN A 61 -23.25 -31.83 25.44
C GLN A 61 -22.17 -32.78 24.95
N GLN A 62 -21.93 -33.80 25.78
CA GLN A 62 -21.29 -35.03 25.34
C GLN A 62 -21.99 -35.47 24.05
N HIS A 63 -21.25 -35.47 22.96
CA HIS A 63 -21.57 -36.29 21.80
C HIS A 63 -21.56 -37.74 22.29
N LYS A 64 -22.73 -38.23 22.67
CA LYS A 64 -22.99 -39.66 22.81
C LYS A 64 -23.02 -40.19 21.38
N SER A 65 -21.84 -40.56 20.90
CA SER A 65 -21.68 -41.52 19.82
C SER A 65 -22.57 -42.72 20.16
N LEU A 66 -23.68 -42.85 19.43
CA LEU A 66 -24.38 -44.12 19.30
C LEU A 66 -23.84 -44.77 18.05
N ASP A 67 -22.58 -45.18 18.14
CA ASP A 67 -22.12 -46.33 17.38
C ASP A 67 -22.55 -47.58 18.15
N SER A 68 -23.38 -48.38 17.49
CA SER A 68 -23.48 -49.84 17.58
C SER A 68 -23.37 -50.48 18.97
N GLY A 69 -24.53 -50.86 19.54
CA GLY A 69 -24.56 -51.71 20.74
C GLY A 69 -25.93 -51.94 21.35
N SER A 70 -26.93 -52.41 20.58
CA SER A 70 -28.09 -53.10 21.15
C SER A 70 -28.67 -54.10 20.15
N SER A 71 -27.84 -55.10 19.85
CA SER A 71 -28.29 -56.41 19.43
C SER A 71 -28.93 -57.10 20.64
N GLN A 72 -30.23 -56.97 20.83
CA GLN A 72 -31.07 -57.95 21.52
C GLN A 72 -32.54 -57.54 21.37
N HIS A 73 -33.20 -58.19 20.41
CA HIS A 73 -34.63 -58.10 20.07
C HIS A 73 -35.09 -56.91 19.21
N GLN A 74 -34.51 -56.74 18.00
CA GLN A 74 -35.35 -56.30 16.90
C GLN A 74 -36.23 -57.49 16.50
N SER A 75 -37.55 -57.37 16.67
CA SER A 75 -38.49 -58.39 16.24
C SER A 75 -38.38 -58.56 14.72
N LEU A 76 -38.51 -59.79 14.21
CA LEU A 76 -38.44 -60.12 12.79
C LEU A 76 -39.44 -59.28 11.95
N ALA A 77 -40.55 -58.88 12.58
CA ALA A 77 -41.51 -57.93 12.04
C ALA A 77 -40.94 -56.50 11.88
N THR A 78 -40.12 -56.03 12.81
CA THR A 78 -39.47 -54.71 12.75
C THR A 78 -38.42 -54.66 11.63
N SER A 79 -37.58 -55.69 11.50
CA SER A 79 -36.59 -55.78 10.41
C SER A 79 -37.25 -55.97 9.04
N PHE A 80 -38.43 -56.60 8.99
CA PHE A 80 -39.21 -56.69 7.76
C PHE A 80 -39.83 -55.35 7.35
N ILE A 81 -40.43 -54.62 8.29
CA ILE A 81 -41.00 -53.28 8.03
C ILE A 81 -39.91 -52.27 7.66
N MET A 82 -38.70 -52.41 8.21
CA MET A 82 -37.54 -51.58 7.83
C MET A 82 -36.90 -51.98 6.50
N GLY A 83 -37.36 -53.07 5.85
CA GLY A 83 -36.88 -53.49 4.54
C GLY A 83 -35.54 -54.21 4.51
N GLU A 84 -35.00 -54.59 5.67
CA GLU A 84 -33.75 -55.34 5.81
C GLU A 84 -33.92 -56.83 5.46
N VAL A 85 -35.17 -57.33 5.45
CA VAL A 85 -35.54 -58.69 5.05
C VAL A 85 -36.29 -58.65 3.72
N GLN A 86 -35.81 -59.37 2.70
CA GLN A 86 -36.48 -59.42 1.39
C GLN A 86 -37.88 -60.03 1.50
N SER A 87 -38.86 -59.39 0.86
CA SER A 87 -40.29 -59.82 0.78
C SER A 87 -40.46 -61.28 0.39
N ASP A 88 -39.55 -61.81 -0.42
CA ASP A 88 -39.59 -63.17 -0.92
C ASP A 88 -39.32 -64.23 0.18
N VAL A 89 -38.61 -63.86 1.25
CA VAL A 89 -38.33 -64.76 2.39
C VAL A 89 -39.58 -64.99 3.22
N LEU A 90 -40.42 -63.96 3.42
CA LEU A 90 -41.70 -64.11 4.13
C LEU A 90 -42.78 -64.72 3.22
N LYS A 91 -42.79 -64.41 1.92
CA LYS A 91 -43.60 -65.12 0.91
C LYS A 91 -43.36 -66.62 0.93
N ASN A 92 -42.11 -67.06 1.02
CA ASN A 92 -41.80 -68.50 1.01
C ASN A 92 -41.94 -69.18 2.37
N SER A 93 -41.78 -68.46 3.48
CA SER A 93 -41.79 -69.05 4.83
C SER A 93 -43.15 -68.96 5.54
N VAL A 94 -43.83 -67.81 5.50
CA VAL A 94 -45.05 -67.56 6.27
C VAL A 94 -46.32 -67.86 5.46
N TYR A 95 -46.34 -67.48 4.19
CA TYR A 95 -47.50 -67.75 3.32
C TYR A 95 -47.59 -69.23 2.90
N SER A 96 -46.50 -70.00 2.99
CA SER A 96 -46.51 -71.46 2.78
C SER A 96 -47.02 -72.24 4.01
N GLN A 97 -46.75 -71.74 5.23
CA GLN A 97 -47.22 -72.38 6.48
C GLN A 97 -48.66 -72.01 6.84
N PHE A 98 -49.17 -70.86 6.39
CA PHE A 98 -50.55 -70.43 6.67
C PHE A 98 -51.27 -69.93 5.40
N PRO A 99 -51.80 -70.85 4.57
CA PRO A 99 -52.52 -70.51 3.33
C PRO A 99 -53.76 -69.61 3.53
N SER A 100 -54.35 -69.61 4.73
CA SER A 100 -55.49 -68.78 5.10
C SER A 100 -55.17 -67.27 5.15
N LEU A 101 -53.89 -66.88 5.22
CA LEU A 101 -53.47 -65.47 5.19
C LEU A 101 -53.35 -64.93 3.75
N CYS A 102 -53.30 -65.80 2.73
CA CYS A 102 -53.25 -65.41 1.32
C CYS A 102 -54.55 -64.76 0.82
N SER A 103 -55.68 -64.92 1.52
CA SER A 103 -56.94 -64.22 1.19
C SER A 103 -56.91 -62.73 1.52
N LEU A 104 -55.89 -62.26 2.25
CA LEU A 104 -55.65 -60.85 2.56
C LEU A 104 -54.63 -60.27 1.55
N GLN A 105 -54.94 -60.34 0.24
CA GLN A 105 -54.08 -59.79 -0.83
C GLN A 105 -53.73 -58.30 -0.62
N GLY A 106 -54.57 -57.54 0.11
CA GLY A 106 -54.31 -56.16 0.50
C GLY A 106 -53.13 -55.99 1.47
N SER A 107 -52.80 -57.01 2.27
CA SER A 107 -51.79 -56.91 3.34
C SER A 107 -50.35 -56.80 2.84
N ALA A 108 -49.99 -57.46 1.73
CA ALA A 108 -48.61 -57.44 1.22
C ALA A 108 -48.27 -56.11 0.52
N GLU A 109 -49.23 -55.55 -0.22
CA GLU A 109 -49.09 -54.25 -0.86
C GLU A 109 -49.04 -53.12 0.17
N GLU A 110 -49.84 -53.22 1.24
CA GLU A 110 -49.79 -52.31 2.39
C GLU A 110 -48.45 -52.37 3.12
N VAL A 111 -47.84 -53.56 3.24
CA VAL A 111 -46.50 -53.68 3.85
C VAL A 111 -45.41 -53.08 2.98
N VAL A 112 -45.45 -53.24 1.65
CA VAL A 112 -44.49 -52.57 0.74
C VAL A 112 -44.67 -51.05 0.77
N LYS A 113 -45.91 -50.55 0.84
CA LYS A 113 -46.18 -49.11 1.03
C LYS A 113 -45.64 -48.61 2.36
N LEU A 114 -45.79 -49.38 3.44
CA LEU A 114 -45.25 -49.05 4.76
C LEU A 114 -43.71 -49.06 4.75
N GLN A 115 -43.09 -50.02 4.07
CA GLN A 115 -41.65 -50.10 3.88
C GLN A 115 -41.13 -48.88 3.10
N ASN A 116 -41.78 -48.52 1.99
CA ASN A 116 -41.43 -47.32 1.22
C ASN A 116 -41.57 -46.06 2.08
N LEU A 117 -42.68 -45.90 2.81
CA LEU A 117 -42.91 -44.77 3.71
C LEU A 117 -41.84 -44.70 4.82
N MET A 118 -41.40 -45.84 5.35
CA MET A 118 -40.33 -45.91 6.34
C MET A 118 -38.97 -45.53 5.76
N THR A 119 -38.66 -45.97 4.53
CA THR A 119 -37.42 -45.58 3.84
C THR A 119 -37.40 -44.09 3.50
N GLU A 120 -38.52 -43.53 3.03
CA GLU A 120 -38.68 -42.10 2.78
C GLU A 120 -38.55 -41.30 4.08
N TYR A 121 -39.14 -41.78 5.18
CA TYR A 121 -38.98 -41.15 6.50
C TYR A 121 -37.52 -41.14 6.96
N LEU A 122 -36.79 -42.24 6.80
CA LEU A 122 -35.36 -42.31 7.16
C LEU A 122 -34.50 -41.41 6.26
N ALA A 123 -34.79 -41.36 4.97
CA ALA A 123 -34.14 -40.44 4.03
C ALA A 123 -34.39 -38.98 4.39
N LEU A 124 -35.64 -38.62 4.71
CA LEU A 124 -36.01 -37.28 5.15
C LEU A 124 -35.32 -36.92 6.47
N LYS A 125 -35.28 -37.84 7.44
CA LYS A 125 -34.57 -37.65 8.71
C LYS A 125 -33.08 -37.39 8.49
N SER A 126 -32.42 -38.21 7.67
CA SER A 126 -31.01 -38.02 7.31
C SER A 126 -30.77 -36.67 6.63
N THR A 127 -31.69 -36.25 5.75
CA THR A 127 -31.60 -34.96 5.06
C THR A 127 -31.76 -33.80 6.04
N LEU A 128 -32.71 -33.90 6.98
CA LEU A 128 -32.93 -32.89 8.01
C LEU A 128 -31.72 -32.76 8.95
N ASP A 129 -31.11 -33.87 9.35
CA ASP A 129 -29.90 -33.87 10.17
C ASP A 129 -28.73 -33.19 9.44
N LYS A 130 -28.55 -33.46 8.14
CA LYS A 130 -27.56 -32.79 7.29
C LYS A 130 -27.82 -31.29 7.17
N VAL A 131 -29.07 -30.88 6.97
CA VAL A 131 -29.46 -29.46 6.88
C VAL A 131 -29.21 -28.75 8.21
N ASN A 132 -29.58 -29.36 9.34
CA ASN A 132 -29.32 -28.80 10.67
C ASN A 132 -27.81 -28.64 10.93
N GLN A 133 -27.00 -29.65 10.60
CA GLN A 133 -25.55 -29.56 10.74
C GLN A 133 -24.96 -28.46 9.86
N THR A 134 -25.47 -28.33 8.63
CA THR A 134 -25.06 -27.27 7.69
C THR A 134 -25.42 -25.89 8.23
N MET A 135 -26.62 -25.71 8.77
CA MET A 135 -27.06 -24.46 9.40
C MET A 135 -26.17 -24.08 10.60
N LEU A 136 -25.82 -25.04 11.46
CA LEU A 136 -24.90 -24.82 12.58
C LEU A 136 -23.50 -24.38 12.09
N ASN A 137 -23.00 -24.98 11.01
CA ASN A 137 -21.73 -24.61 10.42
C ASN A 137 -21.77 -23.19 9.83
N TYR A 138 -22.84 -22.83 9.11
CA TYR A 138 -23.03 -21.46 8.61
C TYR A 138 -23.12 -20.44 9.74
N HIS A 139 -23.82 -20.77 10.83
CA HIS A 139 -23.90 -19.90 12.00
C HIS A 139 -22.51 -19.65 12.61
N LYS A 140 -21.73 -20.71 12.84
CA LYS A 140 -20.34 -20.60 13.35
C LYS A 140 -19.45 -19.79 12.42
N LEU A 141 -19.52 -20.03 11.12
CA LEU A 141 -18.76 -19.28 10.12
C LEU A 141 -19.12 -17.80 10.15
N THR A 142 -20.42 -17.49 10.20
CA THR A 142 -20.93 -16.11 10.29
C THR A 142 -20.45 -15.43 11.57
N GLN A 143 -20.44 -16.14 12.69
CA GLN A 143 -19.93 -15.60 13.95
C GLN A 143 -18.43 -15.30 13.87
N LYS A 144 -17.65 -16.20 13.26
CA LYS A 144 -16.21 -15.99 13.03
C LYS A 144 -15.96 -14.76 12.17
N TRP A 145 -16.70 -14.60 11.08
CA TRP A 145 -16.58 -13.44 10.19
C TRP A 145 -16.93 -12.12 10.88
N ARG A 146 -17.94 -12.13 11.76
CA ARG A 146 -18.27 -10.95 12.57
C ARG A 146 -17.15 -10.59 13.54
N GLN A 147 -16.53 -11.58 14.17
CA GLN A 147 -15.40 -11.35 15.07
C GLN A 147 -14.19 -10.82 14.29
N GLU A 148 -13.81 -11.47 13.19
CA GLU A 148 -12.70 -11.02 12.33
C GLU A 148 -12.93 -9.62 11.76
N ALA A 149 -14.18 -9.24 11.46
CA ALA A 149 -14.54 -7.89 11.05
C ALA A 149 -14.38 -6.87 12.18
N ALA A 150 -14.84 -7.19 13.39
CA ALA A 150 -14.68 -6.34 14.57
C ALA A 150 -13.21 -6.15 14.97
N ASP A 151 -12.41 -7.22 14.92
CA ASP A 151 -10.98 -7.18 15.22
C ASP A 151 -10.23 -6.30 14.21
N ARG A 152 -10.54 -6.43 12.90
CA ARG A 152 -9.97 -5.55 11.87
C ARG A 152 -10.38 -4.09 12.06
N GLU A 153 -11.63 -3.83 12.40
CA GLU A 153 -12.10 -2.46 12.69
C GLU A 153 -11.36 -1.86 13.88
N HIS A 154 -11.11 -2.65 14.93
CA HIS A 154 -10.32 -2.21 16.09
C HIS A 154 -8.89 -1.87 15.70
N GLN A 155 -8.22 -2.72 14.93
CA GLN A 155 -6.85 -2.49 14.45
C GLN A 155 -6.74 -1.21 13.63
N TYR A 156 -7.67 -0.97 12.69
CA TYR A 156 -7.68 0.27 11.92
C TYR A 156 -7.93 1.50 12.80
N LYS A 157 -8.82 1.39 13.80
CA LYS A 157 -9.04 2.49 14.76
C LYS A 157 -7.80 2.79 15.59
N GLU A 158 -7.03 1.78 16.00
CA GLU A 158 -5.77 1.99 16.72
C GLU A 158 -4.70 2.62 15.83
N GLN A 159 -4.52 2.12 14.61
CA GLN A 159 -3.58 2.71 13.64
C GLN A 159 -3.91 4.17 13.33
N VAL A 160 -5.19 4.50 13.15
CA VAL A 160 -5.61 5.89 12.93
C VAL A 160 -5.29 6.77 14.15
N LYS A 161 -5.50 6.27 15.37
CA LYS A 161 -5.15 7.02 16.59
C LYS A 161 -3.64 7.23 16.71
N GLU A 162 -2.84 6.22 16.38
CA GLU A 162 -1.37 6.31 16.39
C GLU A 162 -0.88 7.32 15.34
N CYS A 163 -1.35 7.23 14.10
CA CYS A 163 -1.05 8.22 13.06
C CYS A 163 -1.46 9.62 13.48
N GLN A 164 -2.62 9.78 14.11
CA GLN A 164 -3.09 11.07 14.60
C GLN A 164 -2.17 11.62 15.70
N ALA A 165 -1.71 10.77 16.63
CA ALA A 165 -0.75 11.16 17.66
C ALA A 165 0.59 11.60 17.04
N GLN A 166 1.11 10.86 16.06
CA GLN A 166 2.34 11.22 15.35
C GLN A 166 2.21 12.56 14.61
N ILE A 167 1.07 12.82 13.96
CA ILE A 167 0.80 14.10 13.30
C ILE A 167 0.82 15.25 14.32
N VAL A 168 0.26 15.06 15.52
CA VAL A 168 0.29 16.08 16.58
C VAL A 168 1.72 16.34 17.03
N THR A 169 2.50 15.30 17.32
CA THR A 169 3.91 15.45 17.72
C THR A 169 4.73 16.17 16.65
N LEU A 170 4.60 15.77 15.37
CA LEU A 170 5.31 16.43 14.27
C LEU A 170 4.89 17.90 14.10
N ARG A 171 3.62 18.24 14.36
CA ARG A 171 3.16 19.64 14.33
C ARG A 171 3.76 20.45 15.47
N GLU A 172 3.83 19.88 16.67
CA GLU A 172 4.45 20.52 17.83
C GLU A 172 5.95 20.76 17.59
N GLU A 173 6.66 19.77 17.05
CA GLU A 173 8.08 19.89 16.68
C GLU A 173 8.31 20.95 15.61
N ASN A 174 7.50 20.97 14.54
CA ASN A 174 7.58 22.00 13.51
C ASN A 174 7.31 23.40 14.08
N GLN A 175 6.33 23.53 14.98
CA GLN A 175 6.05 24.82 15.62
C GLN A 175 7.22 25.27 16.50
N LYS A 176 7.84 24.33 17.24
CA LYS A 176 9.03 24.62 18.05
C LYS A 176 10.20 25.07 17.18
N LEU A 177 10.49 24.33 16.09
CA LEU A 177 11.54 24.70 15.14
C LEU A 177 11.30 26.07 14.52
N LYS A 178 10.04 26.40 14.20
CA LYS A 178 9.69 27.73 13.68
C LYS A 178 9.97 28.83 14.70
N ASN A 179 9.63 28.62 15.97
CA ASN A 179 9.95 29.56 17.04
C ASN A 179 11.47 29.70 17.26
N ASP A 180 12.21 28.59 17.21
CA ASP A 180 13.68 28.60 17.33
C ASP A 180 14.35 29.32 16.15
N LEU A 181 13.79 29.21 14.94
CA LEU A 181 14.27 29.97 13.77
C LEU A 181 13.98 31.46 13.92
N GLU A 182 12.77 31.83 14.33
CA GLU A 182 12.40 33.24 14.55
C GLU A 182 13.33 33.91 15.56
N THR A 183 13.56 33.25 16.71
CA THR A 183 14.48 33.78 17.73
C THR A 183 15.92 33.91 17.24
N LYS A 184 16.39 32.99 16.37
CA LYS A 184 17.71 33.12 15.74
C LYS A 184 17.78 34.27 14.74
N ILE A 185 16.71 34.51 13.98
CA ILE A 185 16.62 35.65 13.05
C ILE A 185 16.70 36.96 13.86
N GLU A 186 15.91 37.08 14.93
CA GLU A 186 15.95 38.24 15.83
C GLU A 186 17.36 38.46 16.41
N GLN A 187 18.03 37.40 16.85
CA GLN A 187 19.41 37.49 17.35
C GLN A 187 20.39 37.99 16.28
N ILE A 188 20.26 37.50 15.04
CA ILE A 188 21.09 37.94 13.92
C ILE A 188 20.85 39.42 13.62
N GLU A 189 19.60 39.87 13.62
CA GLU A 189 19.24 41.28 13.40
C GLU A 189 19.82 42.19 14.48
N VAL A 190 19.77 41.77 15.75
CA VAL A 190 20.37 42.51 16.87
C VAL A 190 21.89 42.62 16.68
N VAL A 191 22.57 41.52 16.35
CA VAL A 191 24.02 41.52 16.09
C VAL A 191 24.38 42.40 14.90
N GLN A 192 23.62 42.34 13.81
CA GLN A 192 23.82 43.22 12.66
C GLN A 192 23.66 44.69 13.04
N THR A 193 22.64 45.03 13.82
CA THR A 193 22.41 46.40 14.29
C THR A 193 23.55 46.90 15.17
N ILE A 194 24.06 46.07 16.09
CA ILE A 194 25.23 46.41 16.91
C ILE A 194 26.46 46.62 16.04
N ARG A 195 26.72 45.71 15.09
CA ARG A 195 27.87 45.80 14.18
C ARG A 195 27.84 47.07 13.34
N LEU A 196 26.67 47.47 12.84
CA LEU A 196 26.50 48.73 12.09
C LEU A 196 26.79 49.94 12.97
N LYS A 197 26.29 49.98 14.21
CA LYS A 197 26.58 51.05 15.16
C LYS A 197 28.07 51.15 15.49
N GLU A 198 28.71 50.03 15.79
CA GLU A 198 30.16 49.99 16.05
C GLU A 198 30.96 50.47 14.84
N GLN A 199 30.57 50.09 13.62
CA GLN A 199 31.21 50.55 12.40
C GLN A 199 31.06 52.06 12.20
N ASP A 200 29.88 52.62 12.48
CA ASP A 200 29.64 54.06 12.39
C ASP A 200 30.42 54.85 13.46
N GLU A 201 30.48 54.36 14.69
CA GLU A 201 31.29 54.95 15.77
C GLU A 201 32.78 54.95 15.43
N LEU A 202 33.29 53.83 14.91
CA LEU A 202 34.66 53.73 14.41
C LEU A 202 34.91 54.70 13.27
N ARG A 203 33.97 54.84 12.33
CA ARG A 203 34.06 55.79 11.21
C ARG A 203 34.10 57.23 11.69
N GLN A 204 33.26 57.59 12.67
CA GLN A 204 33.27 58.91 13.30
C GLN A 204 34.61 59.17 14.01
N SER A 205 35.11 58.22 14.80
CA SER A 205 36.41 58.34 15.48
C SER A 205 37.57 58.52 14.49
N VAL A 206 37.60 57.74 13.42
CA VAL A 206 38.60 57.88 12.34
C VAL A 206 38.49 59.26 11.68
N SER A 207 37.29 59.72 11.37
CA SER A 207 37.09 61.05 10.77
C SER A 207 37.56 62.18 11.68
N GLY A 208 37.33 62.08 13.00
CA GLY A 208 37.81 63.06 13.98
C GLY A 208 39.34 63.07 14.10
N LYS A 209 39.96 61.88 14.14
CA LYS A 209 41.44 61.76 14.13
C LYS A 209 42.04 62.27 12.82
N GLN A 210 41.40 62.01 11.69
CA GLN A 210 41.85 62.51 10.38
C GLN A 210 41.79 64.05 10.34
N ALA A 211 40.70 64.66 10.80
CA ALA A 211 40.57 66.11 10.87
C ALA A 211 41.65 66.75 11.77
N LEU A 212 42.01 66.10 12.89
CA LEU A 212 43.11 66.55 13.75
C LEU A 212 44.47 66.45 13.04
N ILE A 213 44.74 65.34 12.34
CA ILE A 213 45.96 65.18 11.53
C ILE A 213 46.05 66.28 10.47
N ASP A 214 44.95 66.57 9.78
CA ASP A 214 44.91 67.60 8.74
C ASP A 214 45.16 69.00 9.33
N ASN A 215 44.61 69.29 10.52
CA ASN A 215 44.90 70.53 11.24
C ASN A 215 46.38 70.64 11.65
N MET A 216 46.94 69.57 12.22
CA MET A 216 48.36 69.52 12.58
C MET A 216 49.28 69.67 11.36
N ARG A 217 48.91 69.11 10.21
CA ARG A 217 49.66 69.29 8.94
C ARG A 217 49.74 70.76 8.55
N VAL A 218 48.60 71.47 8.57
CA VAL A 218 48.56 72.90 8.25
C VAL A 218 49.45 73.70 9.21
N GLU A 219 49.47 73.35 10.50
CA GLU A 219 50.33 74.05 11.47
C GLU A 219 51.82 73.72 11.27
N ILE A 220 52.17 72.47 10.95
CA ILE A 220 53.53 72.10 10.55
C ILE A 220 53.99 72.90 9.33
N ASP A 221 53.13 73.03 8.30
CA ASP A 221 53.45 73.81 7.10
C ASP A 221 53.71 75.28 7.43
N LYS A 222 52.90 75.89 8.33
CA LYS A 222 53.16 77.26 8.81
C LYS A 222 54.49 77.37 9.56
N LEU A 223 54.77 76.43 10.46
CA LEU A 223 56.03 76.42 11.23
C LEU A 223 57.24 76.19 10.32
N GLN A 224 57.13 75.36 9.28
CA GLN A 224 58.17 75.16 8.29
C GLN A 224 58.44 76.44 7.48
N GLN A 225 57.38 77.17 7.06
CA GLN A 225 57.53 78.48 6.41
C GLN A 225 58.27 79.49 7.30
N LEU A 226 57.95 79.52 8.59
CA LEU A 226 58.69 80.33 9.56
C LEU A 226 60.14 79.85 9.72
N ASN A 227 60.40 78.54 9.78
CA ASN A 227 61.74 77.99 9.97
C ASN A 227 62.67 78.22 8.76
N HIS A 228 62.14 78.33 7.54
CA HIS A 228 62.91 78.72 6.34
C HIS A 228 63.47 80.16 6.40
N SER A 229 63.10 80.93 7.43
CA SER A 229 63.67 82.27 7.70
C SER A 229 64.89 82.27 8.63
N PHE A 230 65.34 81.10 9.11
CA PHE A 230 66.49 80.97 10.01
C PHE A 230 67.59 80.05 9.40
N GLU A 231 68.84 80.54 9.33
CA GLU A 231 70.01 79.81 8.81
C GLU A 231 70.75 79.10 9.97
N PHE A 232 70.93 77.78 9.87
CA PHE A 232 71.58 76.95 10.89
C PHE A 232 73.06 76.74 10.54
N VAL A 233 73.98 77.11 11.45
CA VAL A 233 75.43 76.93 11.31
C VAL A 233 75.91 75.75 12.16
N PRO A 234 76.41 74.64 11.56
CA PRO A 234 76.99 73.53 12.30
C PRO A 234 78.49 73.74 12.60
N GLU A 235 78.90 73.49 13.85
CA GLU A 235 80.32 73.32 14.24
C GLU A 235 80.76 71.87 13.96
N ASP A 236 81.74 71.70 13.06
CA ASP A 236 82.34 70.40 12.73
C ASP A 236 83.42 69.97 13.75
N ALA A 237 83.25 68.78 14.33
CA ALA A 237 84.27 68.10 15.14
C ALA A 237 85.15 67.15 14.30
N THR A 238 86.46 67.31 14.46
CA THR A 238 87.56 66.68 13.72
C THR A 238 87.97 65.28 14.21
N LYS A 239 88.20 64.37 13.24
CA LYS A 239 89.34 63.44 13.02
C LYS A 239 90.06 62.78 14.22
N SER A 240 90.30 61.46 14.13
CA SER A 240 91.67 60.89 14.08
C SER A 240 91.69 59.38 13.73
N LYS A 241 92.77 58.96 13.05
CA LYS A 241 93.10 57.63 12.52
C LYS A 241 94.08 56.88 13.46
N PRO A 242 94.27 55.54 13.30
CA PRO A 242 95.01 54.67 14.22
C PRO A 242 96.51 54.49 13.88
N ASP A 243 97.32 54.04 14.85
CA ASP A 243 98.78 53.82 14.77
C ASP A 243 99.15 52.30 14.96
N PRO A 244 100.21 51.76 14.33
CA PRO A 244 100.52 50.33 14.25
C PRO A 244 101.70 49.92 15.14
N ASN A 245 101.48 49.01 16.11
CA ASN A 245 102.56 48.33 16.83
C ASN A 245 102.10 46.95 17.33
N MET A 246 102.30 45.89 16.53
CA MET A 246 101.97 44.51 16.92
C MET A 246 103.07 43.95 17.83
N ALA A 247 102.83 44.03 19.14
CA ALA A 247 103.50 43.19 20.12
C ALA A 247 102.84 41.80 20.12
N LEU A 248 103.64 40.74 19.95
CA LEU A 248 103.23 39.36 20.17
C LEU A 248 102.94 39.16 21.67
N ASP A 249 101.65 39.17 22.02
CA ASP A 249 101.15 39.04 23.38
C ASP A 249 101.12 37.55 23.79
N TYR A 250 102.08 37.12 24.62
CA TYR A 250 102.05 35.79 25.23
C TYR A 250 101.12 35.83 26.44
N VAL A 251 99.90 35.29 26.26
CA VAL A 251 98.90 35.16 27.34
C VAL A 251 99.39 34.21 28.43
N GLN A 252 99.33 34.64 29.69
CA GLN A 252 99.69 33.85 30.87
C GLN A 252 98.81 32.59 30.97
N ARG A 253 99.38 31.42 31.30
CA ARG A 253 98.68 30.11 31.25
C ARG A 253 97.32 30.11 31.98
N ASP A 254 97.25 30.76 33.13
CA ASP A 254 96.01 30.86 33.91
C ASP A 254 94.93 31.69 33.21
N GLU A 255 95.31 32.72 32.46
CA GLU A 255 94.38 33.55 31.67
C GLU A 255 93.94 32.80 30.42
N HIS A 256 94.82 32.02 29.78
CA HIS A 256 94.45 31.11 28.70
C HIS A 256 93.44 30.06 29.20
N ASP A 257 93.68 29.44 30.35
CA ASP A 257 92.76 28.44 30.92
C ASP A 257 91.41 29.06 31.30
N ARG A 258 91.40 30.31 31.79
CA ARG A 258 90.17 31.08 32.04
C ARG A 258 89.41 31.37 30.75
N GLN A 259 90.09 31.76 29.68
CA GLN A 259 89.50 31.98 28.36
C GLN A 259 88.94 30.68 27.77
N VAL A 260 89.66 29.56 27.89
CA VAL A 260 89.19 28.24 27.45
C VAL A 260 87.97 27.78 28.24
N GLN A 261 87.92 27.98 29.56
CA GLN A 261 86.74 27.67 30.36
C GLN A 261 85.55 28.56 29.98
N ASN A 262 85.77 29.86 29.73
CA ASN A 262 84.73 30.78 29.27
C ASN A 262 84.17 30.33 27.90
N LEU A 263 85.05 30.03 26.93
CA LEU A 263 84.66 29.53 25.61
C LEU A 263 83.94 28.18 25.69
N LYS A 264 84.38 27.26 26.55
CA LYS A 264 83.66 26.00 26.83
C LYS A 264 82.27 26.26 27.40
N GLY A 265 82.13 27.24 28.30
CA GLY A 265 80.85 27.67 28.85
C GLY A 265 79.94 28.27 27.78
N GLN A 266 80.46 29.15 26.92
CA GLN A 266 79.72 29.72 25.78
C GLN A 266 79.29 28.63 24.79
N LEU A 267 80.18 27.69 24.45
CA LEU A 267 79.87 26.56 23.58
C LEU A 267 78.78 25.67 24.19
N SER A 268 78.89 25.35 25.49
CA SER A 268 77.88 24.56 26.19
C SER A 268 76.52 25.26 26.21
N LYS A 269 76.49 26.59 26.39
CA LYS A 269 75.26 27.37 26.36
C LYS A 269 74.62 27.36 24.98
N LEU A 270 75.42 27.54 23.94
CA LEU A 270 74.96 27.52 22.54
C LEU A 270 74.44 26.14 22.14
N VAL A 271 75.10 25.06 22.57
CA VAL A 271 74.63 23.68 22.38
C VAL A 271 73.29 23.43 23.11
N ALA A 272 73.14 23.91 24.35
CA ALA A 272 71.89 23.77 25.10
C ALA A 272 70.73 24.53 24.44
N GLU A 273 70.97 25.76 23.96
CA GLU A 273 69.98 26.53 23.20
C GLU A 273 69.59 25.83 21.89
N SER A 274 70.57 25.26 21.16
CA SER A 274 70.31 24.48 19.94
C SER A 274 69.47 23.23 20.23
N LEU A 275 69.76 22.51 21.31
CA LEU A 275 68.97 21.34 21.72
C LEU A 275 67.54 21.73 22.12
N LYS A 276 67.36 22.86 22.82
CA LYS A 276 66.05 23.38 23.18
C LYS A 276 65.21 23.71 21.93
N MET A 277 65.81 24.39 20.95
CA MET A 277 65.14 24.69 19.68
C MET A 277 64.76 23.43 18.91
N LYS A 278 65.64 22.40 18.88
CA LYS A 278 65.30 21.11 18.28
C LYS A 278 64.11 20.43 18.99
N GLY A 279 64.05 20.51 20.32
CA GLY A 279 62.93 20.00 21.11
C GLY A 279 61.60 20.64 20.70
N THR A 280 61.54 21.96 20.61
CA THR A 280 60.32 22.67 20.20
C THR A 280 59.87 22.32 18.78
N TYR A 281 60.82 22.14 17.84
CA TYR A 281 60.48 21.70 16.48
C TYR A 281 59.94 20.26 16.44
N ILE A 282 60.45 19.37 17.29
CA ILE A 282 59.93 18.00 17.39
C ILE A 282 58.50 18.00 17.92
N GLU A 283 58.23 18.76 18.98
CA GLU A 283 56.88 18.91 19.55
C GLU A 283 55.88 19.48 18.54
N GLU A 284 56.28 20.51 17.77
CA GLU A 284 55.45 21.09 16.72
C GLU A 284 55.18 20.08 15.59
N ILE A 285 56.21 19.35 15.14
CA ILE A 285 56.07 18.29 14.14
C ILE A 285 55.10 17.20 14.63
N ASP A 286 55.18 16.79 15.89
CA ASP A 286 54.31 15.74 16.43
C ASP A 286 52.86 16.23 16.57
N CYS A 287 52.65 17.49 16.97
CA CYS A 287 51.31 18.11 16.94
C CYS A 287 50.72 18.13 15.51
N LEU A 288 51.52 18.52 14.52
CA LEU A 288 51.10 18.54 13.12
C LEU A 288 50.78 17.14 12.59
N LYS A 289 51.54 16.12 12.97
CA LYS A 289 51.24 14.72 12.60
C LYS A 289 49.91 14.26 13.18
N VAL A 290 49.64 14.52 14.46
CA VAL A 290 48.37 14.16 15.09
C VAL A 290 47.21 14.84 14.39
N ASN A 291 47.31 16.15 14.13
CA ASN A 291 46.28 16.89 13.41
C ASN A 291 46.05 16.35 11.99
N LEU A 292 47.12 15.97 11.27
CA LEU A 292 47.02 15.38 9.95
C LEU A 292 46.31 14.03 9.98
N VAL A 293 46.63 13.16 10.95
CA VAL A 293 45.96 11.86 11.12
C VAL A 293 44.49 12.06 11.45
N SER A 294 44.16 12.94 12.40
CA SER A 294 42.78 13.23 12.76
C SER A 294 41.97 13.82 11.59
N ALA A 295 42.57 14.71 10.80
CA ALA A 295 41.95 15.24 9.59
C ALA A 295 41.72 14.15 8.54
N GLN A 296 42.68 13.25 8.34
CA GLN A 296 42.55 12.13 7.41
C GLN A 296 41.45 11.15 7.83
N GLU A 297 41.37 10.82 9.12
CA GLU A 297 40.31 9.97 9.68
C GLU A 297 38.93 10.60 9.49
N LEU A 298 38.81 11.91 9.71
CA LEU A 298 37.56 12.64 9.48
C LEU A 298 37.16 12.61 8.00
N MET A 299 38.09 12.86 7.07
CA MET A 299 37.79 12.77 5.64
C MET A 299 37.35 11.36 5.23
N ASN A 300 38.04 10.33 5.73
CA ASN A 300 37.67 8.94 5.45
C ASN A 300 36.27 8.63 5.96
N LYS A 301 35.92 9.10 7.16
CA LYS A 301 34.57 8.94 7.73
C LYS A 301 33.52 9.63 6.86
N MET A 302 33.75 10.89 6.49
CA MET A 302 32.84 11.63 5.61
C MET A 302 32.66 10.93 4.26
N GLN A 303 33.73 10.37 3.69
CA GLN A 303 33.66 9.64 2.43
C GLN A 303 32.82 8.36 2.54
N LEU A 304 32.91 7.64 3.67
CA LEU A 304 32.06 6.48 3.95
C LEU A 304 30.59 6.89 4.10
N ASP A 305 30.31 7.94 4.86
CA ASP A 305 28.95 8.45 5.05
C ASP A 305 28.32 8.89 3.71
N ILE A 306 29.09 9.55 2.84
CA ILE A 306 28.66 9.90 1.47
C ILE A 306 28.34 8.64 0.66
N SER A 307 29.21 7.64 0.70
CA SER A 307 29.03 6.40 -0.06
C SER A 307 27.78 5.62 0.42
N GLU A 308 27.53 5.60 1.73
CA GLU A 308 26.34 4.97 2.32
C GLU A 308 25.05 5.74 1.95
N LEU A 309 25.09 7.07 1.97
CA LEU A 309 23.95 7.89 1.53
C LEU A 309 23.65 7.66 0.05
N GLN A 310 24.68 7.64 -0.81
CA GLN A 310 24.52 7.35 -2.23
C GLN A 310 23.90 5.97 -2.47
N ALA A 311 24.35 4.94 -1.74
CA ALA A 311 23.76 3.60 -1.84
C ALA A 311 22.28 3.57 -1.44
N ARG A 312 21.91 4.28 -0.36
CA ARG A 312 20.50 4.39 0.06
C ARG A 312 19.65 5.17 -0.93
N ASP A 313 20.19 6.22 -1.54
CA ASP A 313 19.48 7.00 -2.56
C ASP A 313 19.24 6.18 -3.82
N ILE A 314 20.21 5.37 -4.27
CA ILE A 314 20.03 4.45 -5.39
C ILE A 314 18.89 3.46 -5.10
N GLN A 315 18.89 2.83 -3.93
CA GLN A 315 17.83 1.89 -3.54
C GLN A 315 16.45 2.55 -3.52
N LYS A 316 16.35 3.78 -2.99
CA LYS A 316 15.08 4.53 -3.00
C LYS A 316 14.65 4.89 -4.41
N GLN A 317 15.59 5.25 -5.28
CA GLN A 317 15.31 5.60 -6.66
C GLN A 317 14.73 4.40 -7.44
N GLU A 318 15.27 3.20 -7.25
CA GLU A 318 14.74 1.96 -7.84
C GLU A 318 13.30 1.69 -7.40
N VAL A 319 12.99 1.89 -6.11
CA VAL A 319 11.61 1.73 -5.58
C VAL A 319 10.66 2.76 -6.18
N ILE A 320 11.09 4.03 -6.30
CA ILE A 320 10.30 5.09 -6.91
C ILE A 320 9.99 4.75 -8.37
N GLU A 321 10.98 4.31 -9.14
CA GLU A 321 10.81 3.94 -10.55
C GLU A 321 9.84 2.75 -10.72
N HIS A 322 9.94 1.76 -9.84
CA HIS A 322 9.00 0.63 -9.82
C HIS A 322 7.55 1.09 -9.56
N LEU A 323 7.35 1.95 -8.55
CA LEU A 323 6.02 2.47 -8.20
C LEU A 323 5.45 3.40 -9.28
N GLN A 324 6.29 4.18 -9.96
CA GLN A 324 5.90 5.00 -11.09
C GLN A 324 5.41 4.13 -12.26
N THR A 325 6.17 3.08 -12.59
CA THR A 325 5.79 2.11 -13.62
C THR A 325 4.46 1.43 -13.29
N GLN A 326 4.28 1.02 -12.03
CA GLN A 326 3.02 0.42 -11.58
C GLN A 326 1.84 1.39 -11.71
N ASN A 327 2.02 2.67 -11.32
CA ASN A 327 0.99 3.69 -11.50
C ASN A 327 0.63 3.91 -12.96
N ASP A 328 1.61 3.93 -13.86
CA ASP A 328 1.38 4.09 -15.29
C ASP A 328 0.61 2.90 -15.89
N ILE A 329 0.88 1.68 -15.43
CA ILE A 329 0.12 0.49 -15.81
C ILE A 329 -1.33 0.62 -15.33
N TYR A 330 -1.55 0.89 -14.04
CA TYR A 330 -2.91 1.03 -13.51
C TYR A 330 -3.69 2.17 -14.15
N ARG A 331 -3.03 3.28 -14.50
CA ARG A 331 -3.68 4.38 -15.23
C ARG A 331 -4.15 3.92 -16.61
N LYS A 332 -3.29 3.21 -17.36
CA LYS A 332 -3.65 2.66 -18.68
C LYS A 332 -4.77 1.63 -18.57
N ASP A 333 -4.70 0.72 -17.60
CA ASP A 333 -5.73 -0.30 -17.39
C ASP A 333 -7.08 0.33 -17.03
N PHE A 334 -7.07 1.37 -16.20
CA PHE A 334 -8.27 2.12 -15.86
C PHE A 334 -8.87 2.86 -17.07
N GLU A 335 -8.03 3.51 -17.87
CA GLU A 335 -8.46 4.21 -19.10
C GLU A 335 -9.05 3.22 -20.12
N MET A 336 -8.44 2.05 -20.27
CA MET A 336 -8.92 0.98 -21.15
C MET A 336 -10.27 0.44 -20.69
N GLU A 337 -10.40 0.07 -19.41
CA GLU A 337 -11.67 -0.42 -18.85
C GLU A 337 -12.77 0.65 -18.95
N ARG A 338 -12.43 1.93 -18.79
CA ARG A 338 -13.39 3.02 -18.97
C ARG A 338 -13.86 3.12 -20.42
N ALA A 339 -12.94 3.05 -21.38
CA ALA A 339 -13.29 3.08 -22.81
C ALA A 339 -14.17 1.89 -23.20
N ASP A 340 -13.87 0.70 -22.68
CA ASP A 340 -14.68 -0.50 -22.91
C ASP A 340 -16.07 -0.40 -22.29
N ARG A 341 -16.18 0.18 -21.08
CA ARG A 341 -17.49 0.44 -20.46
C ARG A 341 -18.31 1.46 -21.25
N GLU A 342 -17.69 2.52 -21.75
CA GLU A 342 -18.37 3.53 -22.57
C GLU A 342 -18.87 2.90 -23.88
N LYS A 343 -18.04 2.07 -24.53
CA LYS A 343 -18.43 1.31 -25.72
C LYS A 343 -19.61 0.38 -25.43
N ASN A 344 -19.55 -0.40 -24.35
CA ASN A 344 -20.64 -1.31 -23.96
C ASN A 344 -21.94 -0.56 -23.62
N ALA A 345 -21.85 0.61 -22.99
CA ALA A 345 -23.00 1.47 -22.75
C ALA A 345 -23.61 1.98 -24.06
N GLY A 346 -22.77 2.41 -25.02
CA GLY A 346 -23.21 2.82 -26.35
C GLY A 346 -23.87 1.68 -27.14
N GLU A 347 -23.29 0.48 -27.12
CA GLU A 347 -23.89 -0.71 -27.74
C GLU A 347 -25.23 -1.09 -27.10
N LYS A 348 -25.34 -1.01 -25.77
CA LYS A 348 -26.60 -1.23 -25.05
C LYS A 348 -27.68 -0.24 -25.48
N ASP A 349 -27.34 1.04 -25.58
CA ASP A 349 -28.29 2.07 -26.01
C ASP A 349 -28.73 1.82 -27.46
N GLN A 350 -27.81 1.42 -28.34
CA GLN A 350 -28.12 1.02 -29.70
C GLN A 350 -29.11 -0.17 -29.73
N TYR A 351 -28.86 -1.23 -28.96
CA TYR A 351 -29.78 -2.37 -28.88
C TYR A 351 -31.17 -1.99 -28.36
N LEU A 352 -31.25 -1.04 -27.41
CA LEU A 352 -32.54 -0.54 -26.93
C LEU A 352 -33.28 0.26 -28.00
N MET A 353 -32.58 1.05 -28.81
CA MET A 353 -33.17 1.77 -29.95
C MET A 353 -33.70 0.79 -31.00
N ASP A 354 -32.94 -0.24 -31.32
CA ASP A 354 -33.33 -1.27 -32.29
C ASP A 354 -34.54 -2.07 -31.79
N LEU A 355 -34.54 -2.45 -30.50
CA LEU A 355 -35.68 -3.14 -29.88
C LEU A 355 -36.96 -2.31 -29.93
N ARG A 356 -36.88 -1.01 -29.61
CA ARG A 356 -38.05 -0.10 -29.71
C ARG A 356 -38.53 0.02 -31.16
N SER A 357 -37.63 0.07 -32.12
CA SER A 357 -37.96 0.14 -33.55
C SER A 357 -38.66 -1.15 -34.03
N LEU A 358 -38.16 -2.31 -33.62
CA LEU A 358 -38.78 -3.61 -33.90
C LEU A 358 -40.14 -3.75 -33.24
N GLN A 359 -40.29 -3.33 -31.98
CA GLN A 359 -41.57 -3.33 -31.28
C GLN A 359 -42.61 -2.46 -32.01
N ARG A 360 -42.22 -1.27 -32.46
CA ARG A 360 -43.09 -0.40 -33.26
C ARG A 360 -43.52 -1.08 -34.56
N ARG A 361 -42.59 -1.68 -35.30
CA ARG A 361 -42.90 -2.41 -36.54
C ARG A 361 -43.81 -3.62 -36.32
N ASN A 362 -43.59 -4.37 -35.24
CA ASN A 362 -44.47 -5.48 -34.88
C ASN A 362 -45.88 -4.99 -34.53
N GLN A 363 -46.00 -3.87 -33.81
CA GLN A 363 -47.28 -3.25 -33.52
C GLN A 363 -48.01 -2.83 -34.81
N GLU A 364 -47.32 -2.18 -35.75
CA GLU A 364 -47.86 -1.82 -37.07
C GLU A 364 -48.33 -3.05 -37.87
N LEU A 365 -47.58 -4.16 -37.83
CA LEU A 365 -47.97 -5.40 -38.49
C LEU A 365 -49.21 -6.05 -37.84
N ILE A 366 -49.30 -6.03 -36.50
CA ILE A 366 -50.47 -6.51 -35.77
C ILE A 366 -51.71 -5.67 -36.14
N GLU A 367 -51.55 -4.35 -36.22
CA GLU A 367 -52.61 -3.43 -36.63
C GLU A 367 -53.04 -3.67 -38.08
N ALA A 368 -52.09 -3.85 -39.01
CA ALA A 368 -52.39 -4.16 -40.41
C ALA A 368 -53.11 -5.50 -40.57
N LEU A 369 -52.71 -6.54 -39.82
CA LEU A 369 -53.40 -7.83 -39.80
C LEU A 369 -54.82 -7.67 -39.23
N ALA A 370 -55.00 -6.94 -38.14
CA ALA A 370 -56.31 -6.68 -37.57
C ALA A 370 -57.23 -5.92 -38.55
N GLU A 371 -56.69 -4.94 -39.27
CA GLU A 371 -57.41 -4.18 -40.30
C GLU A 371 -57.77 -5.07 -41.49
N SER A 372 -56.87 -5.96 -41.93
CA SER A 372 -57.15 -6.95 -42.98
C SER A 372 -58.24 -7.94 -42.57
N HIS A 373 -58.28 -8.36 -41.30
CA HIS A 373 -59.33 -9.21 -40.76
C HIS A 373 -60.67 -8.48 -40.68
N LYS A 374 -60.69 -7.19 -40.32
CA LYS A 374 -61.90 -6.36 -40.39
C LYS A 374 -62.40 -6.19 -41.82
N ALA A 375 -61.52 -5.89 -42.76
CA ALA A 375 -61.85 -5.76 -44.18
C ALA A 375 -62.36 -7.09 -44.78
N SER A 376 -61.75 -8.22 -44.41
CA SER A 376 -62.20 -9.55 -44.82
C SER A 376 -63.58 -9.89 -44.25
N LYS A 377 -63.85 -9.51 -43.00
CA LYS A 377 -65.14 -9.73 -42.32
C LYS A 377 -66.26 -8.84 -42.88
N ALA A 378 -65.92 -7.68 -43.44
CA ALA A 378 -66.84 -6.82 -44.18
C ALA A 378 -67.12 -7.33 -45.62
N SER A 379 -66.21 -8.13 -46.19
CA SER A 379 -66.37 -8.77 -47.51
C SER A 379 -66.99 -10.17 -47.47
N SER A 380 -67.19 -10.78 -46.30
CA SER A 380 -67.64 -12.16 -46.13
C SER A 380 -69.05 -12.27 -45.52
N THR A 381 -70.06 -11.66 -46.16
CA THR A 381 -71.50 -11.91 -45.90
C THR A 381 -72.10 -13.01 -46.79
N ALA A 382 -71.28 -13.94 -47.30
CA ALA A 382 -71.78 -15.14 -47.95
C ALA A 382 -70.75 -16.28 -47.86
N SER A 383 -70.87 -17.14 -46.83
CA SER A 383 -70.77 -18.62 -46.92
C SER A 383 -70.59 -19.28 -45.55
N SER A 384 -71.71 -19.82 -45.05
CA SER A 384 -71.91 -21.13 -44.40
C SER A 384 -70.79 -21.80 -43.56
N LEU A 385 -71.10 -21.94 -42.26
CA LEU A 385 -71.17 -23.19 -41.46
C LEU A 385 -70.21 -24.35 -41.82
N SER A 386 -69.28 -24.69 -40.91
CA SER A 386 -69.25 -25.97 -40.16
C SER A 386 -67.88 -26.27 -39.50
N SER A 387 -67.95 -26.77 -38.27
CA SER A 387 -67.05 -27.75 -37.61
C SER A 387 -66.46 -27.33 -36.25
N SER A 388 -67.11 -27.88 -35.22
CA SER A 388 -66.55 -28.56 -34.05
C SER A 388 -65.58 -27.83 -33.10
N ARG A 389 -66.08 -27.60 -31.88
CA ARG A 389 -65.29 -27.43 -30.65
C ARG A 389 -64.80 -28.80 -30.17
N SER A 390 -63.52 -28.90 -29.77
CA SER A 390 -63.03 -29.56 -28.54
C SER A 390 -61.59 -30.08 -28.68
N ASN A 391 -60.70 -29.53 -27.83
CA ASN A 391 -59.48 -30.10 -27.24
C ASN A 391 -58.48 -30.86 -28.13
N LEU A 392 -57.30 -30.26 -28.34
CA LEU A 392 -56.03 -30.76 -27.81
C LEU A 392 -54.98 -29.62 -27.85
N ARG A 393 -54.58 -29.22 -26.64
CA ARG A 393 -53.36 -28.51 -26.32
C ARG A 393 -52.36 -29.61 -26.01
N GLU A 394 -51.37 -29.83 -26.88
CA GLU A 394 -50.00 -30.26 -26.60
C GLU A 394 -49.25 -30.34 -27.96
N GLU A 395 -47.98 -29.94 -27.97
CA GLU A 395 -47.00 -30.11 -29.07
C GLU A 395 -47.20 -29.38 -30.40
N GLN A 396 -46.64 -28.17 -30.49
CA GLN A 396 -45.53 -27.83 -31.42
C GLN A 396 -45.30 -26.31 -31.41
N ARG A 397 -44.44 -25.85 -30.51
CA ARG A 397 -43.67 -24.63 -30.71
C ARG A 397 -42.20 -25.03 -30.90
N PRO A 398 -41.54 -24.57 -31.98
CA PRO A 398 -40.09 -24.56 -32.05
C PRO A 398 -39.57 -23.70 -30.90
N ILE A 399 -38.73 -24.27 -30.04
CA ILE A 399 -37.95 -23.51 -29.06
C ILE A 399 -36.86 -22.80 -29.86
N LEU A 400 -37.02 -21.49 -30.01
CA LEU A 400 -35.95 -20.58 -30.41
C LEU A 400 -35.09 -20.34 -29.17
N ASP A 401 -33.89 -20.90 -29.16
CA ASP A 401 -32.81 -20.50 -28.25
C ASP A 401 -32.32 -19.08 -28.61
N PRO A 402 -32.00 -18.23 -27.62
CA PRO A 402 -31.51 -16.89 -27.84
C PRO A 402 -29.98 -16.90 -27.98
N THR A 403 -29.44 -17.49 -29.04
CA THR A 403 -28.06 -17.20 -29.48
C THR A 403 -27.93 -17.50 -30.97
N GLY A 404 -28.45 -16.59 -31.79
CA GLY A 404 -28.28 -16.64 -33.23
C GLY A 404 -26.99 -15.94 -33.65
N THR A 405 -25.84 -16.61 -33.56
CA THR A 405 -24.76 -16.49 -34.55
C THR A 405 -23.86 -17.72 -34.50
N SER A 406 -23.53 -18.18 -35.71
CA SER A 406 -22.43 -19.08 -36.06
C SER A 406 -22.73 -20.57 -36.28
N SER A 407 -22.87 -20.87 -37.58
CA SER A 407 -22.41 -22.06 -38.31
C SER A 407 -22.40 -23.43 -37.63
N ARG A 408 -23.12 -24.36 -38.27
CA ARG A 408 -22.76 -25.78 -38.34
C ARG A 408 -21.25 -25.92 -38.57
N THR A 409 -20.52 -26.32 -37.55
CA THR A 409 -19.17 -26.87 -37.68
C THR A 409 -19.20 -28.29 -37.15
N SER A 410 -18.49 -29.15 -37.87
CA SER A 410 -18.21 -30.57 -37.63
C SER A 410 -18.19 -31.00 -36.16
N ASP A 411 -18.68 -32.22 -35.88
CA ASP A 411 -18.44 -32.99 -34.65
C ASP A 411 -16.99 -32.80 -34.17
N THR A 412 -16.80 -31.89 -33.21
CA THR A 412 -15.50 -31.62 -32.60
C THR A 412 -15.25 -32.67 -31.53
N THR A 413 -14.77 -33.85 -31.95
CA THR A 413 -14.17 -34.81 -31.02
C THR A 413 -12.95 -34.18 -30.36
N LEU A 414 -13.10 -33.79 -29.10
CA LEU A 414 -12.02 -33.19 -28.31
C LEU A 414 -11.11 -34.30 -27.78
N ARG A 415 -9.78 -34.15 -27.89
CA ARG A 415 -8.84 -35.19 -27.46
C ARG A 415 -7.99 -34.75 -26.27
N CYS A 416 -7.72 -35.68 -25.36
CA CYS A 416 -6.77 -35.47 -24.27
C CYS A 416 -5.34 -35.36 -24.83
N PRO A 417 -4.57 -34.30 -24.53
CA PRO A 417 -3.20 -34.16 -25.02
C PRO A 417 -2.23 -35.18 -24.41
N ILE A 418 -2.59 -35.83 -23.30
CA ILE A 418 -1.73 -36.76 -22.57
C ILE A 418 -1.90 -38.19 -23.07
N CYS A 419 -3.15 -38.65 -23.26
CA CYS A 419 -3.44 -40.04 -23.63
C CYS A 419 -4.21 -40.19 -24.97
N SER A 420 -4.45 -39.09 -25.68
CA SER A 420 -5.10 -39.05 -27.01
C SER A 420 -6.54 -39.59 -27.08
N LYS A 421 -7.18 -39.88 -25.94
CA LYS A 421 -8.59 -40.31 -25.88
C LYS A 421 -9.53 -39.20 -26.32
N SER A 422 -10.55 -39.54 -27.11
CA SER A 422 -11.55 -38.60 -27.65
C SER A 422 -12.80 -38.52 -26.78
N PHE A 423 -13.34 -37.30 -26.65
CA PHE A 423 -14.49 -36.96 -25.83
C PHE A 423 -15.43 -36.03 -26.61
N ASN A 424 -16.73 -36.20 -26.39
CA ASN A 424 -17.77 -35.44 -27.09
C ASN A 424 -18.25 -34.20 -26.31
N ALA A 425 -17.71 -33.98 -25.10
CA ALA A 425 -18.06 -32.86 -24.24
C ALA A 425 -16.82 -32.33 -23.51
N LEU A 426 -16.66 -31.01 -23.47
CA LEU A 426 -15.49 -30.33 -22.90
C LEU A 426 -15.37 -30.57 -21.38
N SER A 427 -16.49 -30.65 -20.67
CA SER A 427 -16.52 -30.94 -19.22
C SER A 427 -15.91 -32.31 -18.89
N VAL A 428 -16.21 -33.33 -19.71
CA VAL A 428 -15.69 -34.70 -19.54
C VAL A 428 -14.20 -34.75 -19.87
N LEU A 429 -13.78 -34.03 -20.91
CA LEU A 429 -12.36 -33.88 -21.24
C LEU A 429 -11.58 -33.21 -20.10
N GLN A 430 -12.10 -32.12 -19.54
CA GLN A 430 -11.41 -31.34 -18.50
C GLN A 430 -11.23 -32.16 -17.21
N SER A 431 -12.28 -32.89 -16.80
CA SER A 431 -12.19 -33.85 -15.69
C SER A 431 -11.15 -34.94 -15.98
N HIS A 432 -11.16 -35.50 -17.20
CA HIS A 432 -10.23 -36.55 -17.58
C HIS A 432 -8.77 -36.05 -17.67
N VAL A 433 -8.53 -34.83 -18.16
CA VAL A 433 -7.18 -34.24 -18.24
C VAL A 433 -6.60 -34.04 -16.85
N ASN A 434 -7.39 -33.57 -15.89
CA ASN A 434 -6.96 -33.46 -14.49
C ASN A 434 -6.60 -34.85 -13.93
N ASP A 435 -7.46 -35.85 -14.12
CA ASP A 435 -7.18 -37.23 -13.68
C ASP A 435 -5.97 -37.86 -14.40
N CYS A 436 -5.69 -37.45 -15.64
CA CYS A 436 -4.55 -37.93 -16.43
C CYS A 436 -3.24 -37.23 -16.05
N LEU A 437 -3.29 -35.99 -15.57
CA LEU A 437 -2.15 -35.27 -15.01
C LEU A 437 -1.74 -35.86 -13.65
N ASP A 438 -2.70 -36.28 -12.84
CA ASP A 438 -2.43 -36.82 -11.49
C ASP A 438 -1.88 -38.26 -11.50
N LYS A 439 -1.99 -38.98 -12.63
CA LYS A 439 -1.62 -40.41 -12.75
C LYS A 439 -0.37 -40.71 -13.58
N ASN A 440 0.25 -39.69 -14.17
CA ASN A 440 1.55 -39.76 -14.85
C ASN A 440 2.55 -38.89 -14.10
#